data_AF-A0A7C6RRU6-F1
#
_entry.id   AF-A0A7C6RRU6-F1
#
_cell.length_a   1.000
_cell.length_b   1.000
_cell.length_c   1.000
_cell.angle_alpha   90.00
_cell.angle_beta   90.00
_cell.angle_gamma   90.00
#
_symmetry.space_group_name_H-M   'P 1'
#
loop_
_entity.id
_entity.type
_entity.pdbx_description
1 polymer ?
#
loop_
_entity_poly.entity_id
_entity_poly.type
_entity_poly.pdbx_seq_one_letter_code
_entity_poly.pdbx_strand_id
1 'polypeptide(L)' 'MQFDVGATRIFRCPVCQVDTPHTVKAKKGEMYGIVCTNCLGGAVVSGLDLRIYQLKWEEELQAILDSLVEHPLKEDE' A
#
# COMPACT_ATOMS: atom_id res chain seq x y z
N MET A 1 8.69 11.55 -2.76
CA MET A 1 7.51 10.82 -3.30
C MET A 1 6.25 11.63 -3.01
N GLN A 2 5.45 11.96 -4.03
CA GLN A 2 4.08 12.47 -3.87
C GLN A 2 3.10 11.39 -4.33
N PHE A 3 1.92 11.33 -3.71
CA PHE A 3 0.88 10.37 -4.06
C PHE A 3 -0.21 11.06 -4.87
N ASP A 4 -0.39 10.65 -6.13
CA ASP A 4 -1.36 11.28 -7.01
C ASP A 4 -2.79 10.95 -6.60
N VAL A 5 -3.69 11.91 -6.75
CA VAL A 5 -5.13 11.66 -6.59
C VAL A 5 -5.57 10.67 -7.68
N GLY A 6 -6.33 9.66 -7.29
CA GLY A 6 -6.70 8.53 -8.14
C GLY A 6 -5.71 7.35 -8.06
N ALA A 7 -4.50 7.56 -7.53
CA ALA A 7 -3.56 6.46 -7.34
C ALA A 7 -4.05 5.49 -6.26
N THR A 8 -3.61 4.24 -6.38
CA THR A 8 -3.86 3.20 -5.38
C THR A 8 -2.59 2.93 -4.58
N ARG A 9 -2.70 2.83 -3.26
CA ARG A 9 -1.58 2.51 -2.35
C ARG A 9 -1.99 1.41 -1.38
N ILE A 10 -1.07 0.48 -1.12
CA ILE A 10 -1.25 -0.47 -0.01
C ILE A 10 -0.96 0.28 1.27
N PHE A 11 -1.86 0.15 2.24
CA PHE A 11 -1.72 0.76 3.56
C PHE A 11 -2.55 -0.04 4.55
N ARG A 12 -2.14 -0.04 5.82
CA ARG A 12 -2.96 -0.62 6.89
C ARG A 12 -4.17 0.25 7.14
N CYS A 13 -5.35 -0.23 6.81
CA CYS A 13 -6.57 0.56 6.92
C CYS A 13 -6.83 0.98 8.39
N PRO A 14 -6.97 2.28 8.71
CA PRO A 14 -7.30 2.71 10.08
C PRO A 14 -8.67 2.23 10.55
N VAL A 15 -9.57 1.91 9.60
CA VAL A 15 -10.94 1.49 9.87
C VAL A 15 -11.03 -0.03 10.07
N CYS A 16 -10.63 -0.83 9.09
CA CYS A 16 -10.74 -2.29 9.17
C CYS A 16 -9.46 -3.02 9.60
N GLN A 17 -8.35 -2.30 9.79
CA GLN A 17 -7.06 -2.83 10.26
C GLN A 17 -6.42 -3.90 9.37
N VAL A 18 -6.86 -3.98 8.11
CA VAL A 18 -6.32 -4.88 7.08
C VAL A 18 -5.33 -4.11 6.21
N ASP A 19 -4.23 -4.75 5.85
CA ASP A 19 -3.30 -4.28 4.83
C ASP A 19 -3.94 -4.47 3.45
N THR A 20 -4.42 -3.38 2.86
CA THR A 20 -5.31 -3.43 1.70
C THR A 20 -5.07 -2.22 0.78
N PRO A 21 -5.42 -2.32 -0.51
CA PRO A 21 -5.42 -1.16 -1.37
C PRO A 21 -6.34 -0.04 -0.87
N HIS A 22 -5.88 1.19 -1.05
CA HIS A 22 -6.62 2.41 -0.80
C HIS A 22 -6.49 3.35 -2.00
N THR A 23 -7.59 3.96 -2.44
CA THR A 23 -7.54 5.02 -3.45
C THR A 23 -7.32 6.36 -2.79
N VAL A 24 -6.34 7.13 -3.26
CA VAL A 24 -6.14 8.53 -2.86
C VAL A 24 -7.24 9.38 -3.49
N LYS A 25 -8.05 10.05 -2.67
CA LYS A 25 -9.16 10.91 -3.13
C LYS A 25 -8.87 12.40 -3.03
N ALA A 26 -7.98 12.81 -2.13
CA ALA A 26 -7.65 14.21 -1.94
C ALA A 26 -6.24 14.36 -1.36
N LYS A 27 -5.67 15.56 -1.55
CA LYS A 27 -4.41 15.98 -0.92
C LYS A 27 -4.54 17.41 -0.43
N LYS A 28 -4.08 17.67 0.79
CA LYS A 28 -3.94 19.02 1.35
C LYS A 28 -2.63 19.11 2.13
N GLY A 29 -1.66 19.84 1.59
CA GLY A 29 -0.30 19.86 2.13
C GLY A 29 0.31 18.45 2.14
N GLU A 30 0.81 18.03 3.30
CA GLU A 30 1.35 16.68 3.54
C GLU A 30 0.30 15.68 4.06
N MET A 31 -1.00 15.99 3.97
CA MET A 31 -2.08 15.08 4.37
C MET A 31 -2.83 14.55 3.14
N TYR A 32 -3.21 13.28 3.19
CA TYR A 32 -3.89 12.58 2.11
C TYR A 32 -5.21 12.00 2.60
N GLY A 33 -6.28 12.28 1.87
CA GLY A 33 -7.56 11.59 2.03
C GLY A 33 -7.54 10.30 1.22
N ILE A 34 -7.74 9.17 1.90
CA ILE A 34 -7.73 7.83 1.30
C ILE A 34 -9.05 7.11 1.54
N VAL A 35 -9.44 6.24 0.62
CA VAL A 35 -10.61 5.37 0.75
C VAL A 35 -10.18 3.92 0.59
N CYS A 36 -10.51 3.10 1.59
CA CYS A 36 -10.22 1.67 1.60
C CYS A 36 -11.05 0.93 0.57
N THR A 37 -10.43 0.09 -0.26
CA THR A 37 -11.18 -0.74 -1.23
C THR A 37 -11.86 -1.94 -0.58
N ASN A 38 -11.43 -2.33 0.63
CA ASN A 38 -11.99 -3.47 1.36
C ASN A 38 -13.24 -3.10 2.18
N CYS A 39 -13.15 -2.09 3.04
CA CYS A 39 -14.27 -1.69 3.91
C CYS A 39 -15.00 -0.42 3.48
N LEU A 40 -14.57 0.22 2.38
CA LEU A 40 -15.08 1.50 1.88
C LEU A 40 -14.94 2.68 2.86
N GLY A 41 -14.27 2.48 4.00
CA GLY A 41 -13.98 3.52 4.98
C GLY A 41 -13.00 4.56 4.46
N GLY A 42 -13.27 5.83 4.79
CA GLY A 42 -12.38 6.96 4.50
C GLY A 42 -11.51 7.31 5.70
N ALA A 43 -10.27 7.74 5.44
CA ALA A 43 -9.36 8.25 6.47
C ALA A 43 -8.50 9.40 5.92
N VAL A 44 -8.01 10.25 6.82
CA VAL A 44 -6.99 11.26 6.53
C VAL A 44 -5.69 10.82 7.18
N VAL A 45 -4.65 10.65 6.38
CA VAL A 45 -3.35 10.12 6.82
C VAL A 45 -2.22 11.06 6.41
N SER A 46 -1.10 10.99 7.13
CA SER A 46 0.07 11.79 6.77
C SER A 46 0.80 11.18 5.56
N GLY A 47 1.43 12.03 4.76
CA GLY A 47 2.30 11.61 3.67
C GLY A 47 3.55 10.90 4.16
N LEU A 48 3.99 11.19 5.39
CA LEU A 48 5.11 10.47 6.00
C LEU A 48 4.73 9.01 6.27
N ASP A 49 3.57 8.76 6.85
CA ASP A 49 3.10 7.39 7.14
C ASP A 49 2.95 6.57 5.87
N LEU A 50 2.34 7.16 4.83
CA LEU A 50 2.21 6.51 3.52
C LEU A 50 3.57 6.19 2.89
N ARG A 51 4.57 7.07 3.03
CA ARG A 51 5.94 6.84 2.51
C ARG A 51 6.66 5.72 3.26
N ILE A 52 6.59 5.73 4.59
CA ILE A 52 7.19 4.68 5.42
C ILE A 52 6.57 3.33 5.07
N TYR A 53 5.25 3.30 4.91
CA TYR A 53 4.54 2.08 4.58
C TYR A 53 4.90 1.57 3.17
N GLN A 54 4.99 2.47 2.18
CA GLN A 54 5.41 2.12 0.83
C GLN A 54 6.82 1.50 0.79
N LEU A 55 7.78 2.06 1.55
CA LEU A 55 9.13 1.52 1.63
C LEU A 55 9.15 0.10 2.20
N LYS A 56 8.43 -0.14 3.30
CA LYS A 56 8.31 -1.47 3.90
C LYS A 56 7.68 -2.48 2.93
N TRP A 57 6.64 -2.05 2.22
CA TRP A 57 5.98 -2.90 1.22
C TRP A 57 6.90 -3.24 0.05
N GLU A 58 7.72 -2.30 -0.42
CA GLU A 58 8.72 -2.54 -1.46
C GLU A 58 9.81 -3.52 -1.00
N GLU A 59 10.30 -3.39 0.25
CA GLU A 59 11.26 -4.32 0.85
C GLU A 59 10.70 -5.74 0.97
N GLU A 60 9.46 -5.88 1.45
CA GLU A 60 8.77 -7.17 1.55
C GLU A 60 8.54 -7.81 0.17
N LEU A 61 8.12 -7.01 -0.82
CA LEU A 61 7.93 -7.49 -2.18
C LEU A 61 9.25 -7.93 -2.81
N GLN A 62 10.32 -7.16 -2.64
CA GLN A 62 11.64 -7.53 -3.14
C GLN A 62 12.10 -8.87 -2.54
N ALA A 63 11.96 -9.07 -1.23
CA ALA A 63 12.31 -10.32 -0.57
C ALA A 63 11.52 -11.52 -1.10
N ILE A 64 10.22 -11.34 -1.39
CA ILE A 64 9.38 -12.39 -2.00
C ILE A 64 9.89 -12.71 -3.41
N LEU A 65 10.18 -11.70 -4.23
CA LEU A 65 10.67 -11.89 -5.60
C LEU A 65 12.04 -12.57 -5.63
N ASP A 66 12.95 -12.16 -4.74
CA ASP A 66 14.28 -12.77 -4.61
C ASP A 66 14.14 -14.25 -4.22
N SER A 67 13.26 -14.57 -3.27
CA SER A 67 12.98 -15.95 -2.89
C SER A 67 12.44 -16.79 -4.04
N LEU A 68 11.59 -16.23 -4.92
CA LEU A 68 11.08 -16.92 -6.11
C LEU A 68 12.17 -17.17 -7.17
N VAL A 69 13.16 -16.28 -7.27
CA VAL A 69 14.32 -16.48 -8.16
C VAL A 69 15.22 -17.59 -7.63
N GLU A 70 15.47 -17.62 -6.32
CA GLU A 70 16.30 -18.66 -5.69
C GLU A 70 15.59 -20.02 -5.67
N HIS A 71 14.27 -20.02 -5.47
CA HIS A 71 13.44 -21.21 -5.38
C HIS A 71 12.31 -21.15 -6.41
N PRO A 72 12.60 -21.41 -7.71
CA PRO A 72 11.58 -21.43 -8.74
C PRO A 72 10.47 -22.41 -8.37
N LEU A 73 9.22 -22.00 -8.56
CA LEU A 73 8.07 -22.90 -8.42
C LEU A 73 8.29 -24.07 -9.37
N LYS A 74 8.42 -25.28 -8.83
CA LYS A 74 8.38 -26.49 -9.66
C LYS A 74 6.99 -26.59 -10.23
N GLU A 75 6.87 -26.58 -11.55
CA GLU A 75 5.64 -26.99 -12.20
C GLU A 75 5.46 -28.47 -11.90
N ASP A 76 4.46 -28.81 -11.08
CA ASP A 76 4.03 -30.19 -10.90
C ASP A 76 3.42 -30.66 -12.24
N GLU A 77 4.10 -31.60 -12.91
CA GLU A 77 3.63 -32.27 -14.15
C GLU A 77 2.31 -33.04 -13.95
#